data_AF-A0A6V8D7Q7-F1
#
_entry.id   AF-A0A6V8D7Q7-F1
#
_cell.length_a   1.000
_cell.length_b   1.000
_cell.length_c   1.000
_cell.angle_alpha   90.00
_cell.angle_beta   90.00
_cell.angle_gamma   90.00
#
_symmetry.space_group_name_H-M   'P 1'
#
loop_
_entity.id
_entity.type
_entity.pdbx_description
1 polymer ?
#
loop_
_entity_poly.entity_id
_entity_poly.type
_entity_poly.pdbx_seq_one_letter_code
_entity_poly.pdbx_strand_id
1 'polypeptide(L)'
;HNGGGVGWGQVINGGFGMLLDGTQACEEKLQSMLHWDVNNGVARRAWARNDGADFAIKRAMQADKRLHVTLPHHANDDVVDQAFKGAGIQ
;
A
#
# COMPACT_ATOMS: atom_id res chain seq x y z
N HIS A 1 10.31 12.61 8.34
CA HIS A 1 11.66 12.50 8.93
C HIS A 1 12.60 11.77 7.97
N ASN A 2 13.91 12.04 8.05
CA ASN A 2 14.96 11.36 7.28
C ASN A 2 15.77 10.48 8.23
N GLY A 3 15.70 9.16 8.06
CA GLY A 3 16.56 8.22 8.77
C GLY A 3 16.06 7.73 10.13
N GLY A 4 14.77 7.87 10.44
CA GLY A 4 14.23 7.34 11.70
C GLY A 4 14.48 5.83 11.85
N GLY A 5 15.06 5.41 12.97
CA GLY A 5 15.37 4.01 13.29
C GLY A 5 16.69 3.47 12.70
N VAL A 6 17.02 3.83 11.45
CA VAL A 6 18.14 3.21 10.70
C VAL A 6 19.30 4.16 10.35
N GLY A 7 19.18 5.45 10.65
CA GLY A 7 20.21 6.45 10.38
C GLY A 7 19.98 7.25 9.09
N TRP A 8 20.67 8.40 8.99
CA TRP A 8 20.46 9.41 7.96
C TRP A 8 20.62 8.85 6.52
N GLY A 9 19.65 9.13 5.65
CA GLY A 9 19.68 8.79 4.24
C GLY A 9 19.22 7.36 3.89
N GLN A 10 18.95 6.51 4.88
CA GLN A 10 18.56 5.11 4.64
C GLN A 10 17.05 4.90 4.54
N VAL A 11 16.24 5.83 5.06
CA VAL A 11 14.78 5.76 4.97
C VAL A 11 14.14 7.14 4.99
N ILE A 12 13.01 7.27 4.29
CA ILE A 12 12.07 8.37 4.46
C ILE A 12 10.88 7.83 5.25
N ASN A 13 10.65 8.36 6.45
CA ASN A 13 9.60 7.89 7.35
C ASN A 13 8.71 9.04 7.81
N GLY A 14 7.40 8.80 7.85
CA GLY A 14 6.38 9.77 8.27
C GLY A 14 5.47 9.18 9.34
N GLY A 15 4.77 10.06 10.04
CA GLY A 15 3.73 9.71 11.01
C GLY A 15 2.86 10.94 11.23
N PHE A 16 1.72 10.74 11.89
CA PHE A 16 0.79 11.81 12.22
C PHE A 16 0.48 11.81 13.72
N GLY A 17 0.02 12.95 14.22
CA GLY A 17 -0.69 13.07 15.49
C GLY A 17 -2.01 13.78 15.23
N MET A 18 -3.10 13.30 15.84
CA MET A 18 -4.42 13.88 15.68
C MET A 18 -5.06 14.08 17.06
N LEU A 19 -5.55 15.30 17.31
CA LEU A 19 -6.28 15.62 18.53
C LEU A 19 -7.72 15.10 18.42
N LEU A 20 -8.15 14.36 19.44
CA LEU A 20 -9.52 13.90 19.60
C LEU A 20 -10.23 14.77 20.63
N ASP A 21 -11.04 15.72 20.17
CA ASP A 21 -11.75 16.68 21.01
C ASP A 21 -13.22 16.30 21.26
N GLY A 22 -13.67 15.16 20.73
CA GLY A 22 -15.03 14.65 20.88
C GLY A 22 -16.07 15.29 19.97
N THR A 23 -15.67 16.20 19.06
CA THR A 23 -16.60 16.82 18.11
C THR A 23 -16.94 15.86 16.96
N GLN A 24 -18.14 16.01 16.38
CA GLN A 24 -18.54 15.25 15.18
C GLN A 24 -17.57 15.48 14.01
N ALA A 25 -17.10 16.72 13.83
CA ALA A 25 -16.13 17.05 12.78
C ALA A 25 -14.77 16.34 13.01
N CYS A 26 -14.39 16.08 14.25
CA CYS A 26 -13.19 15.28 14.57
C CYS A 26 -13.39 13.81 14.18
N GLU A 27 -14.56 13.23 14.48
CA GLU A 27 -14.90 11.86 14.09
C GLU A 27 -14.81 11.66 12.56
N GLU A 28 -15.38 12.58 11.78
CA GLU A 28 -15.33 12.50 10.30
C GLU A 28 -13.89 12.55 9.77
N LYS A 29 -13.06 13.43 10.33
CA LYS A 29 -11.63 13.54 9.98
C LYS A 29 -10.86 12.28 10.39
N LEU A 30 -11.18 11.70 11.55
CA LEU A 30 -10.51 10.53 12.11
C LEU A 30 -10.74 9.32 11.20
N GLN A 31 -12.01 9.07 10.85
CA GLN A 31 -12.38 7.96 9.97
C GLN A 31 -11.71 8.08 8.60
N SER A 32 -11.69 9.28 8.02
CA SER A 32 -11.03 9.55 6.73
C SER A 32 -9.53 9.30 6.79
N MET A 33 -8.86 9.88 7.81
CA MET A 33 -7.41 9.82 7.91
C MET A 33 -6.91 8.40 8.23
N LEU A 34 -7.54 7.68 9.17
CA LEU A 34 -7.15 6.30 9.48
C LEU A 34 -7.34 5.37 8.27
N HIS A 35 -8.41 5.57 7.51
CA HIS A 35 -8.64 4.79 6.30
C HIS A 35 -7.53 5.02 5.27
N TRP A 36 -7.12 6.28 5.05
CA TRP A 36 -6.03 6.60 4.14
C TRP A 36 -4.67 6.10 4.63
N ASP A 37 -4.30 6.40 5.88
CA ASP A 37 -2.99 6.09 6.45
C ASP A 37 -2.68 4.59 6.39
N VAL A 38 -3.69 3.75 6.64
CA VAL A 38 -3.57 2.29 6.52
C VAL A 38 -3.64 1.84 5.06
N ASN A 39 -4.72 2.14 4.35
CA ASN A 39 -4.98 1.52 3.04
C ASN A 39 -4.01 1.99 1.95
N ASN A 40 -3.42 3.18 2.07
CA ASN A 40 -2.33 3.59 1.17
C ASN A 40 -1.15 2.61 1.24
N GLY A 41 -0.71 2.27 2.45
CA GLY A 41 0.38 1.30 2.66
C GLY A 41 0.01 -0.10 2.19
N VAL A 42 -1.23 -0.55 2.47
CA VAL A 42 -1.71 -1.87 2.01
C VAL A 42 -1.78 -1.92 0.49
N ALA A 43 -2.36 -0.92 -0.17
CA ALA A 43 -2.45 -0.85 -1.63
C ALA A 43 -1.06 -0.88 -2.29
N ARG A 44 -0.10 -0.09 -1.78
CA ARG A 44 1.27 -0.09 -2.30
C ARG A 44 1.97 -1.44 -2.11
N ARG A 45 1.74 -2.12 -0.97
CA ARG A 45 2.30 -3.46 -0.71
C ARG A 45 1.64 -4.52 -1.60
N ALA A 46 0.34 -4.43 -1.81
CA ALA A 46 -0.38 -5.31 -2.74
C ALA A 46 0.19 -5.14 -4.15
N TRP A 47 0.33 -3.89 -4.64
CA TRP A 47 0.95 -3.59 -5.93
C TRP A 47 2.37 -4.15 -6.06
N ALA A 48 3.14 -4.15 -4.97
CA ALA A 48 4.45 -4.78 -4.89
C ALA A 48 4.41 -6.32 -4.74
N ARG A 49 3.27 -6.96 -5.04
CA ARG A 49 3.07 -8.42 -5.07
C ARG A 49 3.17 -9.10 -3.71
N ASN A 50 2.71 -8.44 -2.64
CA ASN A 50 2.59 -9.08 -1.33
C ASN A 50 1.20 -9.72 -1.15
N ASP A 51 1.14 -11.05 -1.01
CA ASP A 51 -0.13 -11.82 -0.97
C ASP A 51 -1.05 -11.42 0.18
N GLY A 52 -0.49 -11.17 1.37
CA GLY A 52 -1.27 -10.73 2.53
C GLY A 52 -1.92 -9.36 2.32
N ALA A 53 -1.19 -8.45 1.69
CA ALA A 53 -1.69 -7.11 1.35
C ALA A 53 -2.71 -7.17 0.20
N ASP A 54 -2.51 -8.04 -0.80
CA ASP A 54 -3.47 -8.25 -1.89
C ASP A 54 -4.82 -8.78 -1.36
N PHE A 55 -4.78 -9.75 -0.46
CA PHE A 55 -5.98 -10.20 0.26
C PHE A 55 -6.65 -9.06 1.05
N ALA A 56 -5.87 -8.33 1.85
CA ALA A 56 -6.41 -7.27 2.71
C ALA A 56 -7.04 -6.13 1.91
N ILE A 57 -6.40 -5.67 0.82
CA ILE A 57 -6.92 -4.56 0.02
C ILE A 57 -8.17 -4.95 -0.77
N LYS A 58 -8.24 -6.20 -1.28
CA LYS A 58 -9.46 -6.71 -1.93
C LYS A 58 -10.64 -6.72 -0.97
N ARG A 59 -10.42 -7.14 0.29
CA ARG A 59 -11.46 -7.08 1.34
C ARG A 59 -11.85 -5.64 1.69
N ALA A 60 -10.88 -4.72 1.75
CA ALA A 60 -11.15 -3.31 2.02
C ALA A 60 -12.01 -2.67 0.91
N MET A 61 -11.69 -2.92 -0.37
CA MET A 61 -12.47 -2.46 -1.53
C MET A 61 -13.88 -3.07 -1.59
N GLN A 62 -14.07 -4.27 -1.04
CA GLN A 62 -15.41 -4.86 -0.90
C GLN A 62 -16.25 -4.13 0.14
N ALA A 63 -15.63 -3.74 1.27
CA ALA A 63 -16.28 -3.06 2.38
C ALA A 63 -16.56 -1.58 2.11
N ASP A 64 -15.68 -0.86 1.42
CA ASP A 64 -15.88 0.53 1.01
C ASP A 64 -15.81 0.66 -0.52
N LYS A 65 -16.95 0.93 -1.15
CA LYS A 65 -17.07 1.07 -2.61
C LYS A 65 -16.38 2.32 -3.17
N ARG A 66 -16.05 3.30 -2.32
CA ARG A 66 -15.29 4.49 -2.71
C ARG A 66 -13.80 4.19 -2.82
N LEU A 67 -13.32 3.14 -2.13
CA LEU A 67 -11.95 2.68 -2.26
C LEU A 67 -11.82 1.85 -3.54
N HIS A 68 -11.18 2.44 -4.55
CA HIS A 68 -10.88 1.78 -5.81
C HIS A 68 -9.38 1.93 -6.10
N VAL A 69 -8.65 0.81 -6.05
CA VAL A 69 -7.21 0.79 -6.33
C VAL A 69 -6.87 -0.18 -7.46
N THR A 70 -5.78 0.09 -8.16
CA THR A 70 -5.25 -0.82 -9.18
C THR A 70 -4.60 -2.03 -8.51
N LEU A 71 -5.01 -3.23 -8.90
CA LEU A 71 -4.42 -4.49 -8.44
C LEU A 71 -3.37 -4.97 -9.45
N PRO A 72 -2.26 -5.57 -8.99
CA PRO A 72 -1.25 -6.10 -9.90
C PRO A 72 -1.78 -7.33 -10.63
N HIS A 73 -1.42 -7.45 -11.90
CA HIS A 73 -1.53 -8.71 -12.63
C HIS A 73 -0.18 -9.43 -12.58
N HIS A 74 -0.16 -10.64 -12.05
CA HIS A 74 1.05 -11.43 -11.94
C HIS A 74 1.34 -12.09 -13.29
N ALA A 75 2.48 -11.76 -13.90
CA ALA A 75 2.96 -12.46 -15.09
C ALA A 75 3.29 -13.92 -14.73
N ASN A 76 3.12 -14.83 -15.69
CA ASN A 76 3.60 -16.19 -15.56
C ASN A 76 5.13 -16.19 -15.76
N ASP A 77 5.86 -16.73 -14.78
CA ASP A 77 7.32 -16.80 -14.80
C ASP A 77 7.84 -17.55 -16.04
N ASP A 78 7.14 -18.59 -16.51
CA ASP A 78 7.52 -19.32 -17.74
C ASP A 78 7.57 -18.41 -18.96
N VAL A 79 6.62 -17.45 -19.06
CA VAL A 79 6.55 -16.50 -20.18
C VAL A 79 7.71 -15.52 -20.10
N VAL A 80 8.05 -15.08 -18.89
CA VAL A 80 9.16 -14.15 -18.64
C VAL A 80 10.48 -14.85 -18.98
N ASP A 81 10.69 -16.07 -18.48
CA ASP A 81 11.89 -16.88 -18.73
C ASP A 81 12.09 -17.17 -20.22
N GLN A 82 11.01 -17.50 -20.94
CA GLN A 82 11.07 -17.70 -22.38
C GLN A 82 11.48 -16.43 -23.12
N ALA A 83 10.99 -15.26 -22.70
CA ALA A 83 11.35 -13.99 -23.31
C ALA A 83 12.84 -13.66 -23.11
N PHE A 84 13.40 -13.89 -21.92
CA PHE A 84 14.82 -13.67 -21.66
C PHE A 84 15.73 -14.66 -22.41
N LYS A 85 15.37 -15.95 -22.40
CA LYS A 85 16.08 -16.98 -23.19
C LYS A 85 16.07 -16.64 -24.69
N GLY A 86 14.92 -16.23 -25.22
CA GLY A 86 14.77 -15.81 -26.61
C GLY A 86 15.57 -14.56 -26.97
N ALA A 87 15.81 -13.67 -26.00
CA ALA A 87 16.62 -12.46 -26.15
C ALA A 87 18.13 -12.71 -26.00
N GLY A 88 18.57 -13.94 -25.68
CA GLY A 88 19.98 -14.27 -25.47
C GLY A 88 20.59 -13.65 -24.20
N ILE A 89 19.74 -13.22 -23.26
CA ILE A 89 20.15 -12.67 -21.96
C ILE A 89 20.07 -13.83 -20.96
N GLN A 90 21.21 -14.21 -20.37
CA GLN A 90 21.29 -15.22 -19.31
C GLN A 90 20.91 -14.64 -17.96
#